data_AF-A0A0J0UPX4-F1
#
_entry.id   AF-A0A0J0UPX4-F1
#
_cell.length_a   1.000
_cell.length_b   1.000
_cell.length_c   1.000
_cell.angle_alpha   90.00
_cell.angle_beta   90.00
_cell.angle_gamma   90.00
#
_symmetry.space_group_name_H-M   'P 1'
#
loop_
_entity.id
_entity.type
_entity.pdbx_description
1 polymer ?
#
loop_
_entity_poly.entity_id
_entity_poly.type
_entity_poly.pdbx_seq_one_letter_code
_entity_poly.pdbx_strand_id
1 'polypeptide(L)'
;MKDIISLNRSFLLLARQHANDPVASLATGLPKETLKVLEGLSIEQIDTLAANLPLSVFTMRLNPSQIEVAAKDEPHAASRFMVSALAARSDTGAIQ
;
A
#
# COMPACT_ATOMS: atom_id res chain seq x y z
N MET A 1 -17.46 -11.39 -2.03
CA MET A 1 -17.47 -9.92 -2.17
C MET A 1 -17.37 -9.20 -0.82
N LYS A 2 -18.03 -9.67 0.25
CA LYS A 2 -17.86 -9.08 1.61
C LYS A 2 -16.39 -8.98 2.02
N ASP A 3 -15.59 -9.99 1.70
CA ASP A 3 -14.15 -10.00 2.04
C ASP A 3 -13.36 -8.91 1.31
N ILE A 4 -13.69 -8.62 0.04
CA ILE A 4 -13.04 -7.54 -0.74
C ILE A 4 -13.38 -6.18 -0.14
N ILE A 5 -14.64 -5.97 0.26
CA ILE A 5 -15.06 -4.73 0.93
C ILE A 5 -14.29 -4.56 2.25
N SER A 6 -14.20 -5.61 3.07
CA SER A 6 -13.45 -5.58 4.32
C SER A 6 -11.96 -5.30 4.11
N LEU A 7 -11.33 -5.89 3.09
CA LEU A 7 -9.93 -5.65 2.76
C LEU A 7 -9.70 -4.22 2.28
N ASN A 8 -10.56 -3.72 1.39
CA ASN A 8 -10.51 -2.34 0.90
C ASN A 8 -10.63 -1.35 2.06
N ARG A 9 -11.60 -1.58 2.96
CA ARG A 9 -11.81 -0.76 4.15
C ARG A 9 -10.57 -0.71 5.03
N SER A 10 -10.00 -1.88 5.38
CA SER A 10 -8.81 -1.95 6.22
C SER A 10 -7.61 -1.23 5.60
N PHE A 11 -7.38 -1.41 4.29
CA PHE A 11 -6.30 -0.72 3.59
C PHE A 11 -6.51 0.80 3.55
N LEU A 12 -7.72 1.27 3.21
CA LEU A 12 -8.03 2.70 3.13
C LEU A 12 -7.92 3.39 4.50
N LEU A 13 -8.35 2.73 5.57
CA LEU A 13 -8.20 3.23 6.94
C LEU A 13 -6.74 3.31 7.36
N LEU A 14 -5.94 2.29 7.05
CA LEU A 14 -4.50 2.31 7.30
C LEU A 14 -3.84 3.46 6.54
N ALA A 15 -4.13 3.61 5.24
CA ALA A 15 -3.58 4.68 4.43
C ALA A 15 -3.96 6.07 4.96
N ARG A 16 -5.21 6.26 5.39
CA ARG A 16 -5.68 7.49 6.04
C ARG A 16 -4.94 7.77 7.35
N GLN A 17 -4.80 6.77 8.22
CA GLN A 17 -4.14 6.91 9.52
C GLN A 17 -2.68 7.33 9.37
N HIS A 18 -2.00 6.80 8.34
CA HIS A 18 -0.61 7.11 8.08
C HIS A 18 -0.41 8.31 7.14
N ALA A 19 -1.46 8.99 6.66
CA ALA A 19 -1.32 10.01 5.62
C ALA A 19 -0.36 11.17 5.98
N ASN A 20 -0.21 11.47 7.28
CA ASN A 20 0.70 12.50 7.80
C ASN A 20 2.12 12.01 8.10
N ASP A 21 2.39 10.71 7.95
CA ASP A 21 3.70 10.14 8.21
C ASP A 21 4.68 10.52 7.07
N PRO A 22 5.89 11.02 7.36
CA PRO A 22 6.93 11.23 6.36
C PRO A 22 7.20 10.01 5.45
N VAL A 23 6.99 8.79 5.96
CA VAL A 23 7.17 7.53 5.21
C VAL A 23 5.86 6.91 4.71
N ALA A 24 4.72 7.62 4.78
CA ALA A 24 3.40 7.12 4.41
C ALA A 24 3.34 6.51 2.99
N SER A 25 3.93 7.20 2.01
CA SER A 25 4.00 6.71 0.63
C SER A 25 4.84 5.45 0.48
N LEU A 26 5.86 5.27 1.32
CA LEU A 26 6.68 4.06 1.33
C LEU A 26 5.94 2.87 1.96
N ALA A 27 5.23 3.13 3.06
CA ALA A 27 4.47 2.13 3.80
C ALA A 27 3.24 1.63 3.02
N THR A 28 2.49 2.56 2.42
CA THR A 28 1.23 2.26 1.72
C THR A 28 1.41 1.96 0.24
N GLY A 29 2.51 2.44 -0.36
CA GLY A 29 2.71 2.43 -1.81
C GLY A 29 1.90 3.50 -2.56
N LEU A 30 1.16 4.36 -1.86
CA LEU A 30 0.31 5.38 -2.48
C LEU A 30 1.04 6.71 -2.71
N PRO A 31 0.70 7.45 -3.78
CA PRO A 31 1.16 8.83 -3.97
C PRO A 31 0.76 9.74 -2.79
N LYS A 32 1.54 10.78 -2.53
CA LYS A 32 1.27 11.74 -1.43
C LYS A 32 -0.07 12.45 -1.64
N GLU A 33 -0.40 12.75 -2.88
CA GLU A 33 -1.63 13.40 -3.29
C GLU A 33 -2.84 12.52 -2.95
N THR A 34 -2.75 11.22 -3.21
CA THR A 34 -3.78 10.24 -2.83
C THR A 34 -3.94 10.15 -1.32
N LEU A 35 -2.82 10.11 -0.58
CA LEU A 35 -2.85 10.07 0.88
C LEU A 35 -3.50 11.32 1.48
N LYS A 36 -3.20 12.50 0.92
CA LYS A 36 -3.83 13.76 1.33
C LYS A 36 -5.35 13.78 1.09
N VAL A 37 -5.81 13.18 -0.01
CA VAL A 37 -7.25 13.00 -0.26
C VAL A 37 -7.86 12.08 0.80
N LEU A 38 -7.23 10.93 1.07
CA LEU A 38 -7.71 9.96 2.07
C LEU A 38 -7.73 10.52 3.49
N GLU A 39 -6.76 11.36 3.85
CA GLU A 39 -6.71 12.07 5.13
C GLU A 39 -7.98 12.89 5.39
N GLY A 40 -8.45 13.61 4.37
CA GLY A 40 -9.61 14.49 4.44
C GLY A 40 -10.96 13.77 4.45
N LEU A 41 -10.99 12.46 4.21
CA LEU A 41 -12.24 11.69 4.24
C LEU A 41 -12.67 11.36 5.67
N SER A 42 -13.98 11.32 5.91
CA SER A 42 -14.55 10.73 7.12
C SER A 42 -14.50 9.20 7.08
N ILE A 43 -14.74 8.55 8.22
CA ILE A 43 -14.81 7.08 8.30
C ILE A 43 -15.96 6.55 7.43
N GLU A 44 -17.12 7.22 7.46
CA GLU A 44 -18.30 6.85 6.68
C GLU A 44 -18.05 6.97 5.17
N GLN A 45 -17.27 7.99 4.76
CA GLN A 45 -16.87 8.16 3.37
C GLN A 45 -15.90 7.05 2.93
N ILE A 46 -14.98 6.61 3.80
CA ILE A 46 -14.13 5.45 3.54
C ILE A 46 -14.95 4.16 3.44
N ASP A 47 -15.94 3.98 4.32
CA ASP A 47 -16.80 2.80 4.32
C ASP A 47 -17.64 2.73 3.03
N THR A 48 -18.15 3.88 2.59
CA THR A 48 -18.85 4.03 1.32
C THR A 48 -17.93 3.74 0.13
N LEU A 49 -16.71 4.27 0.15
CA LEU A 49 -15.70 4.03 -0.89
C LEU A 49 -15.34 2.54 -0.98
N ALA A 50 -15.12 1.88 0.16
CA ALA A 50 -14.79 0.46 0.21
C ALA A 50 -15.93 -0.43 -0.32
N ALA A 51 -17.18 -0.07 -0.05
CA ALA A 51 -18.37 -0.80 -0.50
C ALA A 51 -18.66 -0.63 -2.00
N ASN A 52 -18.34 0.53 -2.56
CA ASN A 52 -18.64 0.87 -3.97
C ASN A 52 -17.63 0.31 -4.97
N LEU A 53 -16.48 -0.21 -4.51
CA LEU A 53 -15.42 -0.69 -5.39
C LEU A 53 -15.49 -2.21 -5.55
N PRO A 54 -15.70 -2.73 -6.79
CA PRO A 54 -15.83 -4.17 -7.03
C PRO A 54 -14.49 -4.90 -7.06
N LEU A 55 -13.37 -4.19 -6.91
CA LEU A 55 -12.00 -4.68 -7.01
C LEU A 55 -11.20 -4.27 -5.77
N SER A 56 -10.08 -4.96 -5.53
CA SER A 56 -9.14 -4.56 -4.49
C SER A 56 -8.47 -3.23 -4.84
N VAL A 57 -8.44 -2.28 -3.90
CA VAL A 57 -7.76 -0.98 -4.07
C VAL A 57 -6.26 -1.02 -3.78
N PHE A 58 -5.76 -2.18 -3.38
CA PHE A 58 -4.34 -2.44 -3.12
C PHE A 58 -3.82 -3.49 -4.08
N THR A 59 -2.51 -3.47 -4.30
CA THR A 59 -1.80 -4.43 -5.15
C THR A 59 -0.63 -5.06 -4.39
N MET A 60 -0.28 -6.29 -4.76
CA MET A 60 0.91 -6.96 -4.25
C MET A 60 2.16 -6.23 -4.76
N ARG A 61 3.02 -5.81 -3.84
CA ARG A 61 4.28 -5.13 -4.18
C ARG A 61 5.45 -6.09 -4.40
N LEU A 62 5.29 -7.35 -3.99
CA LEU A 62 6.27 -8.39 -4.17
C LEU A 62 6.03 -9.13 -5.49
N ASN A 63 7.09 -9.32 -6.26
CA ASN A 63 7.05 -10.24 -7.40
C ASN A 63 7.17 -11.71 -6.91
N PRO A 64 6.91 -12.71 -7.77
CA PRO A 64 6.92 -14.11 -7.35
C PRO A 64 8.22 -14.58 -6.68
N SER A 65 9.39 -14.22 -7.21
CA SER A 65 10.67 -14.64 -6.62
C SER A 65 10.92 -14.01 -5.25
N GLN A 66 10.46 -12.77 -5.04
CA GLN A 66 10.50 -12.12 -3.73
C GLN A 66 9.56 -12.79 -2.72
N ILE A 67 8.38 -13.24 -3.15
CA ILE A 67 7.46 -14.00 -2.28
C ILE A 67 8.09 -15.31 -1.83
N GLU A 68 8.74 -16.04 -2.74
CA GLU A 68 9.42 -17.29 -2.41
C GLU A 68 10.55 -17.10 -1.39
N VAL A 69 11.31 -16.02 -1.49
CA VAL A 69 12.36 -15.69 -0.50
C VAL A 69 11.74 -15.28 0.84
N ALA A 70 10.68 -14.46 0.83
CA ALA A 70 9.99 -14.04 2.05
C ALA A 70 9.37 -15.23 2.80
N ALA A 71 8.81 -16.19 2.08
CA ALA A 71 8.16 -17.37 2.65
C ALA A 71 9.13 -18.39 3.26
N LYS A 72 10.44 -18.30 2.94
CA LYS A 72 11.48 -19.19 3.47
C LYS A 72 12.01 -18.78 4.85
N ASP A 73 11.46 -17.72 5.45
CA ASP A 73 11.82 -17.20 6.79
C ASP A 73 13.32 -16.94 6.96
N GLU A 74 14.00 -16.51 5.89
CA GLU A 74 15.42 -16.19 5.96
C GLU A 74 15.65 -14.92 6.80
N PRO A 75 16.64 -14.92 7.72
CA PRO A 75 16.99 -13.74 8.47
C PRO A 75 17.31 -12.57 7.53
N HIS A 76 16.77 -11.39 7.85
CA HIS A 76 16.89 -10.15 7.06
C HIS A 76 16.17 -10.09 5.70
N ALA A 77 15.31 -11.06 5.36
CA ALA A 77 14.50 -11.01 4.14
C ALA A 77 13.72 -9.67 4.03
N ALA A 78 13.04 -9.26 5.11
CA ALA A 78 12.32 -7.98 5.19
C ALA A 78 13.19 -6.75 4.91
N SER A 79 14.43 -6.72 5.43
CA SER A 79 15.37 -5.61 5.22
C SER A 79 15.85 -5.53 3.77
N ARG A 80 16.12 -6.68 3.13
CA ARG A 80 16.48 -6.74 1.71
C ARG A 80 15.33 -6.28 0.82
N PHE A 81 14.08 -6.59 1.20
CA PHE A 81 12.90 -6.12 0.47
C PHE A 81 12.71 -4.61 0.60
N MET A 82 12.86 -4.00 1.78
CA MET A 82 12.80 -2.54 1.93
C MET A 82 13.84 -1.84 1.05
N VAL A 83 15.08 -2.33 1.02
CA VAL A 83 16.14 -1.76 0.17
C VAL A 83 15.78 -1.88 -1.31
N SER A 84 15.27 -3.04 -1.76
CA SER A 84 14.84 -3.23 -3.14
C SER A 84 13.64 -2.37 -3.54
N ALA A 85 12.70 -2.15 -2.61
CA ALA A 85 11.52 -1.34 -2.84
C ALA A 85 11.84 0.16 -2.91
N LEU A 86 12.88 0.59 -2.18
CA LEU A 86 13.44 1.94 -2.28
C LEU A 86 14.22 2.10 -3.60
N ALA A 87 15.04 1.13 -3.98
CA ALA A 87 15.84 1.15 -5.20
C ALA A 87 14.99 1.11 -6.48
N ALA A 88 13.94 0.29 -6.51
CA ALA A 88 13.02 0.23 -7.67
C ALA A 88 12.23 1.54 -7.87
N ARG A 89 12.07 2.36 -6.82
CA ARG A 89 11.47 3.70 -6.94
C ARG A 89 12.41 4.73 -7.55
N SER A 90 13.71 4.61 -7.36
CA SER A 90 14.71 5.49 -7.99
C SER A 90 14.78 5.30 -9.51
N ASP A 91 14.60 4.07 -10.00
CA ASP A 91 14.66 3.79 -11.44
C ASP A 91 13.40 4.28 -12.19
N THR A 92 12.23 4.22 -11.56
CA THR A 92 10.97 4.72 -12.16
C THR A 92 10.85 6.26 -12.14
N GLY A 93 11.81 6.97 -11.51
CA GLY A 93 11.94 8.42 -11.59
C GLY A 93 12.64 8.94 -12.84
N ALA A 94 13.13 8.05 -13.73
CA ALA A 94 13.92 8.40 -14.90
C ALA A 94 13.15 8.35 -16.24
N ILE A 95 11.82 8.27 -16.22
CA ILE A 95 11.00 8.39 -17.43
C ILE A 95 10.15 9.66 -17.31
N GLN A 96 10.75 10.80 -17.69
CA GLN A 96 10.03 11.97 -18.19
C GLN A 96 9.73 11.78 -19.67
#